data_AF-A0A494TSG0-F1
#
_entry.id   AF-A0A494TSG0-F1
#
_cell.length_a   1.000
_cell.length_b   1.000
_cell.length_c   1.000
_cell.angle_alpha   90.00
_cell.angle_beta   90.00
_cell.angle_gamma   90.00
#
_symmetry.space_group_name_H-M   'P 1'
#
loop_
_entity.id
_entity.type
_entity.pdbx_description
1 polymer ?
#
loop_
_entity_poly.entity_id
_entity_poly.type
_entity_poly.pdbx_seq_one_letter_code
_entity_poly.pdbx_strand_id
1 'polypeptide(L)'
;MHSAIYPDAPGHRGIDTSIEAADAIAAVAGPLRRLVYAAIYGAGSVGLTTDEIAVALDMHRYSVQPRTSELKCDHRIEDSGRRRKNASGCNAIVWVVT
;
A
#
# COMPACT_ATOMS: atom_id res chain seq x y z
N MET A 1 -16.17 27.54 1.14
CA MET A 1 -16.83 26.51 0.30
C MET A 1 -15.78 25.58 -0.29
N HIS A 2 -15.41 24.50 0.42
CA HIS A 2 -14.66 23.39 -0.17
C HIS A 2 -15.24 22.09 0.39
N SER A 3 -16.31 21.61 -0.24
CA SER A 3 -16.84 20.26 -0.09
C SER A 3 -16.39 19.44 -1.30
N ALA A 4 -15.65 18.37 -1.05
CA ALA A 4 -15.57 17.18 -1.90
C ALA A 4 -15.00 16.06 -1.01
N ILE A 5 -15.87 15.39 -0.26
CA ILE A 5 -16.30 14.01 -0.53
C ILE A 5 -15.07 13.09 -0.67
N TYR A 6 -14.64 12.59 0.48
CA TYR A 6 -13.88 11.35 0.60
C TYR A 6 -14.72 10.24 -0.05
N PRO A 7 -14.22 9.47 -1.02
CA PRO A 7 -14.99 8.34 -1.51
C PRO A 7 -14.97 7.23 -0.44
N ASP A 8 -16.17 6.91 0.03
CA ASP A 8 -16.56 5.67 0.67
C ASP A 8 -15.96 4.45 -0.05
N ALA A 9 -15.01 3.79 0.61
CA ALA A 9 -14.89 2.32 0.64
C ALA A 9 -13.73 1.93 1.57
N PRO A 10 -13.97 1.63 2.85
CA PRO A 10 -13.06 0.78 3.60
C PRO A 10 -13.19 -0.62 3.00
N GLY A 11 -12.37 -0.91 1.99
CA GLY A 11 -12.21 -2.24 1.41
C GLY A 11 -11.51 -3.18 2.38
N HIS A 12 -12.06 -3.36 3.57
CA HIS A 12 -11.61 -4.34 4.54
C HIS A 12 -12.18 -5.70 4.15
N ARG A 13 -11.46 -6.45 3.31
CA ARG A 13 -11.77 -7.86 3.02
C ARG A 13 -10.49 -8.68 2.98
N GLY A 14 -10.26 -9.45 4.05
CA GLY A 14 -9.37 -10.62 4.05
C GLY A 14 -8.12 -10.48 4.92
N ILE A 15 -8.28 -10.53 6.25
CA ILE A 15 -7.15 -10.58 7.20
C ILE A 15 -6.70 -12.01 7.55
N ASP A 16 -6.95 -13.02 6.71
CA ASP A 16 -6.48 -14.38 7.02
C ASP A 16 -5.12 -14.70 6.37
N THR A 17 -4.81 -14.12 5.20
CA THR A 17 -3.54 -14.36 4.49
C THR A 17 -2.43 -13.35 4.82
N SER A 18 -2.72 -12.38 5.70
CA SER A 18 -1.81 -11.30 6.11
C SER A 18 -0.65 -11.79 7.00
N ILE A 19 -0.86 -12.88 7.75
CA ILE A 19 0.06 -13.35 8.79
C ILE A 19 1.30 -14.01 8.18
N GLU A 20 1.14 -14.95 7.25
CA GLU A 20 2.28 -15.66 6.62
C GLU A 20 3.20 -14.70 5.83
N ALA A 21 2.57 -13.75 5.12
CA ALA A 21 3.25 -12.69 4.39
C ALA A 21 4.02 -11.73 5.34
N ALA A 22 3.40 -11.37 6.47
CA ALA A 22 4.02 -10.50 7.46
C ALA A 22 5.19 -11.19 8.17
N ASP A 23 5.09 -12.49 8.46
CA ASP A 23 6.12 -13.28 9.13
C ASP A 23 7.35 -13.47 8.23
N ALA A 24 7.17 -13.72 6.93
CA ALA A 24 8.27 -13.83 5.97
C ALA A 24 9.11 -12.53 5.85
N ILE A 25 8.50 -11.38 6.11
CA ILE A 25 9.15 -10.06 6.09
C ILE A 25 9.64 -9.65 7.50
N ALA A 26 9.13 -10.29 8.55
CA ALA A 26 9.43 -9.94 9.94
C ALA A 26 10.91 -10.04 10.30
N ALA A 27 11.62 -11.00 9.72
CA ALA A 27 13.02 -11.25 10.02
C ALA A 27 13.96 -10.10 9.59
N VAL A 28 13.57 -9.24 8.64
CA VAL A 28 14.48 -8.25 8.01
C VAL A 28 13.89 -6.83 7.98
N ALA A 29 12.61 -6.66 8.33
CA ALA A 29 11.90 -5.40 8.17
C ALA A 29 11.55 -4.70 9.49
N GLY A 30 11.46 -3.38 9.45
CA GLY A 30 10.78 -2.64 10.52
C GLY A 30 9.27 -2.90 10.51
N PRO A 31 8.57 -2.69 11.65
CA PRO A 31 7.13 -2.96 11.78
C PRO A 31 6.30 -2.24 10.72
N LEU A 32 6.69 -1.02 10.34
CA LEU A 32 5.99 -0.25 9.32
C LEU A 32 6.12 -0.86 7.91
N ARG A 33 7.29 -1.37 7.54
CA ARG A 33 7.51 -1.98 6.21
C ARG A 33 6.68 -3.25 6.05
N ARG A 34 6.52 -4.04 7.13
CA ARG A 34 5.61 -5.19 7.16
C ARG A 34 4.17 -4.78 6.90
N LEU A 35 3.67 -3.75 7.60
CA LEU A 35 2.30 -3.28 7.43
C LEU A 35 2.02 -2.79 6.01
N VAL A 36 2.98 -2.06 5.41
CA VAL A 36 2.89 -1.62 4.01
C VAL A 36 2.81 -2.80 3.05
N TYR A 37 3.68 -3.80 3.22
CA TYR A 37 3.62 -5.00 2.37
C TYR A 37 2.32 -5.77 2.55
N ALA A 38 1.88 -5.99 3.79
CA ALA A 38 0.64 -6.70 4.09
C ALA A 38 -0.58 -6.01 3.44
N ALA A 39 -0.62 -4.68 3.43
CA ALA A 39 -1.65 -3.92 2.75
C ALA A 39 -1.65 -4.16 1.23
N ILE A 40 -0.47 -4.12 0.58
CA ILE A 40 -0.34 -4.37 -0.87
C ILE A 40 -0.69 -5.83 -1.20
N TYR A 41 -0.24 -6.77 -0.37
CA TYR A 41 -0.52 -8.20 -0.50
C TYR A 41 -2.03 -8.48 -0.40
N GLY A 42 -2.71 -7.91 0.59
CA GLY A 42 -4.16 -8.04 0.75
C GLY A 42 -4.97 -7.45 -0.41
N ALA A 43 -4.43 -6.46 -1.13
CA ALA A 43 -5.05 -5.92 -2.33
C ALA A 43 -4.86 -6.78 -3.58
N GLY A 44 -3.94 -7.76 -3.55
CA GLY A 44 -3.67 -8.68 -4.64
C GLY A 44 -3.43 -7.98 -5.97
N SER A 45 -4.06 -8.48 -7.05
CA SER A 45 -3.90 -7.96 -8.42
C SER A 45 -4.52 -6.59 -8.66
N VAL A 46 -5.34 -6.08 -7.73
CA VAL A 46 -5.86 -4.70 -7.80
C VAL A 46 -4.74 -3.71 -7.47
N GLY A 47 -3.88 -4.08 -6.53
CA GLY A 47 -2.77 -3.27 -6.03
C GLY A 47 -3.21 -1.99 -5.32
N LEU A 48 -2.24 -1.33 -4.67
CA LEU A 48 -2.47 -0.08 -3.96
C LEU A 48 -1.45 0.97 -4.35
N THR A 49 -1.89 2.21 -4.41
CA THR A 49 -1.01 3.36 -4.46
C THR A 49 -0.45 3.69 -3.08
N THR A 50 0.66 4.42 -3.04
CA THR A 50 1.25 4.92 -1.79
C THR A 50 0.24 5.70 -0.94
N ASP A 51 -0.62 6.49 -1.58
CA ASP A 51 -1.66 7.28 -0.92
C ASP A 51 -2.76 6.39 -0.31
N GLU A 52 -3.21 5.34 -1.02
CA GLU A 52 -4.20 4.40 -0.48
C GLU A 52 -3.65 3.55 0.67
N ILE A 53 -2.37 3.16 0.60
CA ILE A 53 -1.70 2.48 1.73
C ILE A 53 -1.64 3.40 2.94
N ALA A 54 -1.31 4.69 2.73
CA ALA A 54 -1.26 5.68 3.79
C ALA A 54 -2.64 5.85 4.47
N VAL A 55 -3.71 5.90 3.68
CA VAL A 55 -5.09 5.93 4.22
C VAL A 55 -5.44 4.63 4.94
N ALA A 56 -5.12 3.48 4.37
CA ALA A 56 -5.44 2.17 4.95
C ALA A 56 -4.73 1.92 6.30
N LEU A 57 -3.55 2.50 6.50
CA LEU A 57 -2.75 2.37 7.72
C LEU A 57 -2.92 3.55 8.68
N ASP A 58 -3.76 4.55 8.35
CA ASP A 58 -3.90 5.82 9.08
C ASP A 58 -2.54 6.52 9.32
N MET A 59 -1.76 6.64 8.25
CA MET A 59 -0.38 7.13 8.29
C MET A 59 -0.13 8.24 7.27
N HIS A 60 0.90 9.04 7.53
CA HIS A 60 1.32 10.04 6.58
C HIS A 60 2.01 9.40 5.37
N ARG A 61 1.70 9.88 4.16
CA ARG A 61 2.31 9.42 2.88
C ARG A 61 3.84 9.37 2.91
N TYR A 62 4.48 10.37 3.52
CA TYR A 62 5.94 10.44 3.66
C TYR A 62 6.54 9.33 4.53
N SER A 63 5.74 8.69 5.39
CA SER A 63 6.18 7.51 6.15
C SER A 63 6.08 6.23 5.33
N VAL A 64 5.16 6.17 4.36
CA VAL A 64 4.89 5.00 3.51
C VAL A 64 5.77 4.96 2.26
N GLN A 65 6.00 6.11 1.62
CA GLN A 65 6.81 6.24 0.40
C GLN A 65 8.23 5.63 0.49
N PRO A 66 9.01 5.81 1.58
CA PRO A 66 10.30 5.13 1.69
C PRO A 66 10.15 3.62 1.78
N ARG A 67 9.06 3.11 2.38
CA ARG A 67 8.83 1.67 2.55
C ARG A 67 8.43 0.99 1.26
N THR A 68 7.61 1.63 0.43
CA THR A 68 7.33 1.10 -0.91
C THR A 68 8.59 1.10 -1.78
N SER A 69 9.46 2.10 -1.63
CA SER A 69 10.76 2.13 -2.33
C SER A 69 11.70 1.02 -1.85
N GLU A 70 11.81 0.80 -0.54
CA GLU A 70 12.56 -0.31 0.05
C GLU A 70 12.05 -1.66 -0.47
N LEU A 71 10.73 -1.91 -0.41
CA LEU A 71 10.11 -3.15 -0.88
C LEU A 71 10.32 -3.39 -2.38
N LYS A 72 10.32 -2.32 -3.18
CA LYS A 72 10.65 -2.39 -4.62
C LYS A 72 12.11 -2.79 -4.82
N CYS A 73 13.05 -2.19 -4.09
CA CYS A 73 14.48 -2.54 -4.16
C CYS A 73 14.71 -4.00 -3.74
N ASP A 74 13.96 -4.49 -2.75
CA ASP A 74 13.98 -5.88 -2.29
C ASP A 74 13.22 -6.86 -3.23
N HIS A 75 12.69 -6.38 -4.36
CA HIS A 75 11.91 -7.17 -5.33
C HIS A 75 10.70 -7.88 -4.70
N ARG A 76 10.11 -7.28 -3.66
CA ARG A 76 8.89 -7.76 -2.99
C ARG A 76 7.61 -7.19 -3.59
N ILE A 77 7.71 -6.03 -4.23
CA ILE A 77 6.61 -5.38 -4.95
C ILE A 77 7.11 -4.82 -6.27
N GLU A 78 6.21 -4.68 -7.22
CA GLU A 78 6.49 -4.10 -8.53
C GLU A 78 5.45 -3.08 -8.95
N ASP A 79 5.84 -2.24 -9.92
CA ASP A 79 4.92 -1.31 -10.57
C ASP A 79 4.01 -2.12 -11.51
N SER A 80 2.71 -2.15 -11.20
CA SER A 80 1.71 -2.86 -12.01
C SER A 80 1.50 -2.27 -13.42
N GLY A 81 2.16 -1.15 -13.74
CA GLY A 81 1.93 -0.36 -14.95
C GLY A 81 0.67 0.51 -14.89
N ARG A 82 -0.16 0.34 -13.87
CA ARG A 82 -1.39 1.10 -13.68
C ARG A 82 -1.12 2.39 -12.92
N ARG A 83 -1.92 3.41 -13.19
CA ARG A 83 -1.90 4.69 -12.48
C ARG A 83 -3.30 5.00 -11.97
N ARG A 84 -3.39 5.43 -10.72
CA ARG A 84 -4.65 5.87 -10.11
C ARG A 84 -4.49 7.31 -9.63
N LYS A 85 -5.55 8.11 -9.76
CA LYS A 85 -5.53 9.49 -9.29
C LYS A 85 -5.51 9.52 -7.77
N ASN A 86 -4.60 10.30 -7.20
CA ASN A 86 -4.61 10.62 -5.78
C ASN A 86 -5.55 11.80 -5.47
N ALA A 87 -5.67 12.14 -4.19
CA ALA A 87 -6.52 13.25 -3.73
C ALA A 87 -6.12 14.62 -4.32
N SER A 88 -4.86 14.79 -4.71
CA SER A 88 -4.36 15.99 -5.39
C SER A 88 -4.59 15.98 -6.90
N GLY A 89 -5.22 14.95 -7.45
CA GLY A 89 -5.47 14.77 -8.89
C GLY A 89 -4.26 14.30 -9.70
N CYS A 90 -3.14 14.01 -9.04
CA CYS A 90 -1.92 13.49 -9.65
C CYS A 90 -2.00 11.97 -9.85
N ASN A 91 -1.31 11.47 -10.87
CA ASN A 91 -1.20 10.03 -11.12
C ASN A 91 -0.21 9.39 -10.14
N ALA A 92 -0.68 8.44 -9.35
CA ALA A 92 0.14 7.63 -8.45
C ALA A 92 0.34 6.22 -9.02
N ILE A 93 1.52 5.65 -8.76
CA ILE A 93 1.88 4.27 -9.14
C ILE A 93 1.05 3.31 -8.29
N VAL A 94 0.44 2.32 -8.94
CA VAL A 94 -0.22 1.20 -8.27
C VAL A 94 0.80 0.08 -8.10
N TRP A 95 1.11 -0.26 -6.85
CA TRP A 95 2.02 -1.33 -6.48
C TRP A 95 1.28 -2.66 -6.33
N VAL A 96 1.90 -3.74 -6.78
CA VAL A 96 1.44 -5.12 -6.60
C VAL A 96 2.58 -5.98 -6.04
N VAL A 97 2.25 -7.06 -5.34
CA VAL A 97 3.26 -8.04 -4.88
C VAL A 97 3.73 -8.88 -6.06
N THR A 98 5.03 -9.21 -6.05
CA THR A 98 5.72 -10.09 -7.01
C THR A 98 5.60 -11.57 -6.68
#